data_AF-A0A349E5W6-F1
#
_entry.id   AF-A0A349E5W6-F1
#
_cell.length_a   1.000
_cell.length_b   1.000
_cell.length_c   1.000
_cell.angle_alpha   90.00
_cell.angle_beta   90.00
_cell.angle_gamma   90.00
#
_symmetry.space_group_name_H-M   'P 1'
#
loop_
_entity.id
_entity.type
_entity.pdbx_description
1 polymer ?
#
loop_
_entity_poly.entity_id
_entity_poly.type
_entity_poly.pdbx_seq_one_letter_code
_entity_poly.pdbx_strand_id
1 'polypeptide(L)'
;NKKGYFPYTPSTNLLYGLDEALDMLHDEGMDNVFARHSRLAHATQLAVAGWGLENLCVNPEEYSNSTTAVLMPQGHDADALRNIILEKFNMSLGMGLGKVKGTVFRIGHIGDFNELMMAGTLSGVEMGLSLAGVPHTKGGVNAALEFLADTA
;
A
#
# COMPACT_ATOMS: atom_id res chain seq x y z
N ASN A 1 -5.94 35.22 15.81
CA ASN A 1 -6.29 36.66 15.75
C ASN A 1 -6.70 37.11 17.16
N LYS A 2 -6.72 38.41 17.51
CA LYS A 2 -7.03 38.90 18.87
C LYS A 2 -8.42 38.50 19.42
N LYS A 3 -9.30 37.90 18.59
CA LYS A 3 -10.68 37.54 18.90
C LYS A 3 -10.97 36.03 18.89
N GLY A 4 -9.97 35.17 18.68
CA GLY A 4 -10.12 33.70 18.73
C GLY A 4 -10.83 33.02 17.55
N TYR A 5 -10.93 33.68 16.39
CA TYR A 5 -11.52 33.11 15.18
C TYR A 5 -10.45 32.67 14.16
N PHE A 6 -10.88 32.17 13.00
CA PHE A 6 -9.99 31.87 11.89
C PHE A 6 -9.29 33.14 11.34
N PRO A 7 -7.99 33.07 10.99
CA PRO A 7 -7.26 34.18 10.37
C PRO A 7 -7.66 34.44 8.89
N TYR A 8 -8.30 33.46 8.25
CA TYR A 8 -8.89 33.49 6.92
C TYR A 8 -10.02 32.45 6.85
N THR A 9 -10.88 32.49 5.83
CA THR A 9 -11.98 31.52 5.67
C THR A 9 -11.44 30.09 5.64
N PRO A 10 -11.83 29.22 6.59
CA PRO A 10 -11.41 27.82 6.56
C PRO A 10 -12.16 27.04 5.47
N SER A 11 -11.65 25.86 5.13
CA SER A 11 -12.40 24.92 4.30
C SER A 11 -13.43 24.19 5.17
N THR A 12 -14.63 24.74 5.29
CA THR A 12 -15.69 24.23 6.16
C THR A 12 -15.98 22.74 5.93
N ASN A 13 -16.05 22.30 4.67
CA ASN A 13 -16.32 20.89 4.37
C ASN A 13 -15.16 19.96 4.76
N LEU A 14 -13.91 20.42 4.69
CA LEU A 14 -12.77 19.62 5.19
C LEU A 14 -12.75 19.53 6.71
N LEU A 15 -13.28 20.54 7.42
CA LEU A 15 -13.43 20.45 8.87
C LEU A 15 -14.47 19.41 9.26
N TYR A 16 -15.62 19.36 8.58
CA TYR A 16 -16.61 18.29 8.80
C TYR A 16 -16.05 16.91 8.42
N GLY A 17 -15.33 16.80 7.31
CA GLY A 17 -14.69 15.54 6.93
C GLY A 17 -13.61 15.08 7.91
N LEU A 18 -12.87 16.02 8.50
CA LEU A 18 -11.89 15.71 9.54
C LEU A 18 -12.57 15.25 10.84
N ASP A 19 -13.66 15.90 11.23
CA ASP A 19 -14.45 15.52 12.42
C ASP A 19 -14.91 14.06 12.31
N GLU A 20 -15.55 13.71 11.20
CA GLU A 20 -15.99 12.33 10.93
C GLU A 20 -14.82 11.34 10.86
N ALA A 21 -13.71 11.72 10.20
CA ALA A 21 -12.54 10.85 10.12
C ALA A 21 -11.93 10.56 11.50
N LEU A 22 -11.97 11.53 12.43
CA LEU A 22 -11.52 11.33 13.81
C LEU A 22 -12.47 10.43 14.58
N ASP A 23 -13.79 10.59 14.41
CA ASP A 23 -14.79 9.72 15.02
C ASP A 23 -14.61 8.27 14.55
N MET A 24 -14.47 8.03 13.25
CA MET A 24 -14.19 6.69 12.69
C MET A 24 -12.93 6.04 13.29
N LEU A 25 -11.85 6.81 13.46
CA LEU A 25 -10.60 6.31 14.06
C LEU A 25 -10.78 5.96 15.55
N HIS A 26 -11.53 6.76 16.29
CA HIS A 26 -11.79 6.51 17.71
C HIS A 26 -12.78 5.36 17.93
N ASP A 27 -13.76 5.21 17.05
CA ASP A 27 -14.74 4.12 17.10
C ASP A 27 -14.08 2.76 16.83
N GLU A 28 -13.14 2.68 15.88
CA GLU A 28 -12.30 1.48 15.69
C GLU A 28 -11.34 1.28 16.88
N GLY A 29 -10.82 2.39 17.43
CA GLY A 29 -9.81 2.43 18.49
C GLY A 29 -8.40 2.44 17.91
N MET A 30 -7.57 3.40 18.35
CA MET A 30 -6.25 3.66 17.75
C MET A 30 -5.31 2.44 17.74
N ASP A 31 -5.33 1.61 18.79
CA ASP A 31 -4.51 0.40 18.83
C ASP A 31 -4.94 -0.62 17.77
N ASN A 32 -6.24 -0.75 17.50
CA ASN A 32 -6.77 -1.60 16.44
C ASN A 32 -6.42 -1.05 15.05
N VAL A 33 -6.51 0.27 14.87
CA VAL A 33 -6.07 0.94 13.64
C VAL A 33 -4.61 0.60 13.34
N PHE A 34 -3.71 0.77 14.32
CA PHE A 34 -2.29 0.45 14.14
C PHE A 34 -2.05 -1.04 13.89
N ALA A 35 -2.75 -1.92 14.62
CA ALA A 35 -2.65 -3.36 14.44
C ALA A 35 -3.09 -3.79 13.02
N ARG A 36 -4.20 -3.24 12.51
CA ARG A 36 -4.68 -3.51 11.14
C ARG A 36 -3.64 -3.09 10.10
N HIS A 37 -3.10 -1.88 10.21
CA HIS A 37 -2.07 -1.40 9.27
C HIS A 37 -0.80 -2.27 9.32
N SER A 38 -0.35 -2.65 10.53
CA SER A 38 0.80 -3.56 10.69
C SER A 38 0.54 -4.94 10.08
N ARG A 39 -0.65 -5.50 10.27
CA ARG A 39 -1.06 -6.79 9.69
C ARG A 39 -1.07 -6.72 8.15
N LEU A 40 -1.68 -5.69 7.57
CA LEU A 40 -1.75 -5.52 6.11
C LEU A 40 -0.36 -5.29 5.49
N ALA A 41 0.50 -4.55 6.17
CA ALA A 41 1.87 -4.35 5.75
C ALA A 41 2.65 -5.68 5.74
N HIS A 42 2.51 -6.48 6.81
CA HIS A 42 3.16 -7.79 6.90
C HIS A 42 2.70 -8.75 5.81
N ALA A 43 1.39 -8.82 5.57
CA ALA A 43 0.83 -9.61 4.46
C ALA A 43 1.42 -9.19 3.11
N THR A 44 1.55 -7.88 2.87
CA THR A 44 2.17 -7.34 1.65
C THR A 44 3.64 -7.75 1.53
N GLN A 45 4.38 -7.75 2.64
CA GLN A 45 5.80 -8.12 2.65
C GLN A 45 5.99 -9.62 2.41
N LEU A 46 5.10 -10.46 2.96
CA LEU A 46 5.07 -11.89 2.66
C LEU A 46 4.77 -12.15 1.18
N ALA A 47 3.87 -11.39 0.56
CA ALA A 47 3.60 -11.50 -0.87
C ALA A 47 4.82 -11.13 -1.72
N VAL A 48 5.48 -10.02 -1.39
CA VAL A 48 6.69 -9.56 -2.09
C VAL A 48 7.80 -10.61 -2.00
N ALA A 49 8.03 -11.16 -0.81
CA ALA A 49 9.00 -12.25 -0.61
C ALA A 49 8.58 -13.52 -1.38
N GLY A 50 7.30 -13.88 -1.36
CA GLY A 50 6.76 -15.03 -2.09
C GLY A 50 6.85 -14.88 -3.63
N TRP A 51 6.85 -13.66 -4.15
CA TRP A 51 7.16 -13.38 -5.55
C TRP A 51 8.65 -13.45 -5.86
N GLY A 52 9.52 -13.56 -4.85
CA GLY A 52 10.97 -13.48 -5.00
C GLY A 52 11.46 -12.07 -5.35
N LEU A 53 10.69 -11.03 -4.99
CA LEU A 53 11.05 -9.64 -5.14
C LEU A 53 11.54 -9.06 -3.81
N GLU A 54 12.19 -7.90 -3.88
CA GLU A 54 12.81 -7.27 -2.71
C GLU A 54 12.05 -6.02 -2.27
N ASN A 55 12.05 -5.75 -0.97
CA ASN A 55 11.67 -4.45 -0.44
C ASN A 55 12.83 -3.47 -0.65
N LEU A 56 12.52 -2.22 -1.02
CA LEU A 56 13.53 -1.16 -1.10
C LEU A 56 14.16 -0.89 0.27
N CYS A 57 13.38 -0.97 1.34
CA CYS A 57 13.91 -0.82 2.69
C CYS A 57 14.78 -2.04 3.02
N VAL A 58 16.04 -1.79 3.38
CA VAL A 58 17.02 -2.85 3.65
C VAL A 58 16.95 -3.32 5.11
N ASN A 59 16.50 -2.45 6.03
CA ASN A 59 16.36 -2.77 7.45
C ASN A 59 14.90 -3.18 7.77
N PRO A 60 14.64 -4.46 8.12
CA PRO A 60 13.30 -4.91 8.49
C PRO A 60 12.66 -4.15 9.64
N GLU A 61 13.45 -3.63 10.58
CA GLU A 61 12.95 -2.84 11.71
C GLU A 61 12.40 -1.47 11.29
N GLU A 62 12.73 -1.01 10.08
CA GLU A 62 12.28 0.27 9.51
C GLU A 62 11.18 0.09 8.46
N TYR A 63 10.59 -1.10 8.35
CA TYR A 63 9.49 -1.33 7.42
C TYR A 63 8.28 -0.46 7.78
N SER A 64 7.73 0.20 6.76
CA SER A 64 6.57 1.05 6.93
C SER A 64 5.28 0.22 6.99
N ASN A 65 4.44 0.55 7.97
CA ASN A 65 3.09 -0.01 8.10
C ASN A 65 2.04 0.65 7.18
N SER A 66 2.42 1.65 6.38
CA SER A 66 1.48 2.37 5.49
C SER A 66 1.77 2.20 3.99
N THR A 67 2.99 1.79 3.64
CA THR A 67 3.33 1.48 2.26
C THR A 67 4.52 0.53 2.16
N THR A 68 4.48 -0.38 1.19
CA THR A 68 5.62 -1.24 0.82
C THR A 68 6.16 -0.79 -0.53
N ALA A 69 7.45 -0.44 -0.59
CA ALA A 69 8.14 -0.11 -1.84
C ALA A 69 8.86 -1.35 -2.38
N VAL A 70 8.45 -1.82 -3.56
CA VAL A 70 8.94 -3.06 -4.18
C VAL A 70 9.98 -2.72 -5.24
N LEU A 71 11.16 -3.32 -5.14
CA LEU A 71 12.26 -3.15 -6.08
C LEU A 71 12.07 -4.03 -7.31
N MET A 72 12.18 -3.43 -8.49
CA MET A 72 12.10 -4.16 -9.75
C MET A 72 13.41 -4.87 -10.06
N PRO A 73 13.37 -6.09 -10.63
CA PRO A 73 14.55 -6.74 -11.17
C PRO A 73 15.23 -5.89 -12.25
N GLN A 74 16.55 -6.05 -12.40
CA GLN A 74 17.31 -5.31 -13.40
C GLN A 74 16.72 -5.49 -14.81
N GLY A 75 16.58 -4.38 -15.54
CA GLY A 75 16.02 -4.38 -16.90
C GLY A 75 14.49 -4.27 -16.95
N HIS A 76 13.80 -4.26 -15.82
CA HIS A 76 12.36 -4.04 -15.75
C HIS A 76 12.02 -2.68 -15.16
N ASP A 77 11.18 -1.92 -15.88
CA ASP A 77 10.75 -0.59 -15.47
C ASP A 77 9.46 -0.65 -14.64
N ALA A 78 9.50 -0.03 -13.45
CA ALA A 78 8.39 0.00 -12.53
C ALA A 78 7.19 0.80 -13.07
N ASP A 79 7.43 1.88 -13.82
CA ASP A 79 6.36 2.72 -14.35
C ASP A 79 5.62 2.01 -15.49
N ALA A 80 6.32 1.25 -16.33
CA ALA A 80 5.73 0.38 -17.34
C ALA A 80 4.84 -0.70 -16.73
N LEU A 81 5.30 -1.39 -15.68
CA LEU A 81 4.48 -2.35 -14.93
C LEU A 81 3.20 -1.69 -14.39
N ARG A 82 3.34 -0.53 -13.72
CA ARG A 82 2.20 0.21 -13.16
C ARG A 82 1.19 0.64 -14.23
N ASN A 83 1.67 1.08 -15.40
CA ASN A 83 0.81 1.46 -16.50
C ASN A 83 0.00 0.26 -17.02
N ILE A 84 0.62 -0.90 -17.19
CA ILE A 84 -0.08 -2.13 -17.58
C ILE A 84 -1.17 -2.48 -16.55
N ILE A 85 -0.84 -2.43 -15.26
CA ILE A 85 -1.79 -2.74 -14.19
C ILE A 85 -2.97 -1.76 -14.20
N LEU A 86 -2.71 -0.46 -14.36
CA LEU A 86 -3.74 0.56 -14.43
C LEU A 86 -4.66 0.35 -15.64
N GLU A 87 -4.08 0.13 -16.83
CA GLU A 87 -4.84 -0.05 -18.07
C GLU A 87 -5.67 -1.33 -18.08
N LYS A 88 -5.17 -2.43 -17.49
CA LYS A 88 -5.83 -3.74 -17.54
C LYS A 88 -6.80 -3.97 -16.40
N PHE A 89 -6.52 -3.41 -15.22
CA PHE A 89 -7.26 -3.72 -14.01
C PHE A 89 -7.86 -2.49 -13.31
N ASN A 90 -7.66 -1.28 -13.87
CA ASN A 90 -8.07 -0.03 -13.24
C ASN A 90 -7.55 0.12 -11.80
N MET A 91 -6.35 -0.39 -11.56
CA MET A 91 -5.72 -0.38 -10.25
C MET A 91 -4.51 0.55 -10.27
N SER A 92 -4.54 1.56 -9.39
CA SER A 92 -3.43 2.50 -9.25
C SER A 92 -2.41 2.00 -8.24
N LEU A 93 -1.13 2.17 -8.56
CA LEU A 93 0.00 1.93 -7.68
C LEU A 93 0.87 3.19 -7.60
N GLY A 94 1.56 3.40 -6.48
CA GLY A 94 2.45 4.54 -6.31
C GLY A 94 3.73 4.41 -7.13
N MET A 95 4.21 5.52 -7.68
CA MET A 95 5.50 5.57 -8.40
C MET A 95 6.68 5.76 -7.46
N GLY A 96 7.86 5.30 -7.87
CA GLY A 96 9.14 5.73 -7.32
C GLY A 96 9.41 7.20 -7.63
N LEU A 97 9.99 7.93 -6.68
CA LEU A 97 10.27 9.37 -6.81
C LEU A 97 11.77 9.65 -6.69
N GLY A 98 12.23 10.72 -7.34
CA GLY A 98 13.63 11.14 -7.27
C GLY A 98 14.60 10.04 -7.69
N LYS A 99 15.50 9.64 -6.79
CA LYS A 99 16.58 8.67 -7.04
C LYS A 99 16.10 7.26 -7.38
N VAL A 100 14.86 6.90 -7.02
CA VAL A 100 14.28 5.56 -7.24
C VAL A 100 13.16 5.57 -8.28
N LYS A 101 13.07 6.64 -9.09
CA LYS A 101 12.11 6.70 -10.20
C LYS A 101 12.42 5.59 -11.21
N GLY A 102 11.38 4.89 -11.67
CA GLY A 102 11.49 3.77 -12.62
C GLY A 102 12.02 2.46 -12.02
N THR A 103 12.62 2.47 -10.82
CA THR A 103 13.19 1.27 -10.20
C THR A 103 12.29 0.63 -9.15
N VAL A 104 11.36 1.38 -8.57
CA VAL A 104 10.41 0.86 -7.58
C VAL A 104 8.97 1.27 -7.89
N PHE A 105 8.03 0.41 -7.52
CA PHE A 105 6.63 0.78 -7.35
C PHE A 105 6.22 0.65 -5.88
N ARG A 106 5.14 1.31 -5.48
CA ARG A 106 4.66 1.33 -4.10
C ARG A 106 3.25 0.78 -4.00
N ILE A 107 3.05 -0.16 -3.08
CA ILE A 107 1.75 -0.66 -2.66
C ILE A 107 1.36 0.13 -1.41
N GLY A 108 0.25 0.86 -1.47
CA GLY A 108 -0.29 1.61 -0.34
C GLY A 108 -1.30 0.77 0.44
N HIS A 109 -1.22 0.81 1.76
CA HIS A 109 -2.10 0.07 2.66
C HIS A 109 -2.44 0.91 3.89
N ILE A 110 -2.98 2.09 3.63
CA ILE A 110 -3.27 3.12 4.62
C ILE A 110 -4.71 3.63 4.51
N GLY A 111 -5.31 3.96 5.66
CA GLY A 111 -6.64 4.56 5.76
C GLY A 111 -7.71 3.51 6.00
N ASP A 112 -8.89 3.73 5.42
CA ASP A 112 -9.97 2.74 5.38
C ASP A 112 -9.65 1.68 4.31
N PHE A 113 -8.92 0.65 4.75
CA PHE A 113 -8.40 -0.41 3.89
C PHE A 113 -8.42 -1.72 4.66
N ASN A 114 -8.89 -2.79 4.00
CA ASN A 114 -9.11 -4.10 4.60
C ASN A 114 -8.43 -5.24 3.83
N GLU A 115 -8.55 -6.45 4.37
CA GLU A 115 -7.89 -7.67 3.90
C GLU A 115 -8.30 -8.06 2.49
N LEU A 116 -9.58 -7.89 2.14
CA LEU A 116 -10.08 -8.22 0.81
C LEU A 116 -9.62 -7.21 -0.24
N MET A 117 -9.54 -5.93 0.13
CA MET A 117 -8.92 -4.91 -0.72
C MET A 117 -7.42 -5.19 -0.94
N MET A 118 -6.73 -5.66 0.10
CA MET A 118 -5.34 -6.10 -0.01
C MET A 118 -5.19 -7.32 -0.92
N ALA A 119 -6.01 -8.35 -0.72
CA ALA A 119 -6.01 -9.55 -1.56
C ALA A 119 -6.24 -9.21 -3.05
N GLY A 120 -7.19 -8.32 -3.34
CA GLY A 120 -7.43 -7.80 -4.69
C GLY A 120 -6.20 -7.05 -5.25
N THR A 121 -5.56 -6.23 -4.41
CA THR A 121 -4.36 -5.47 -4.78
C THR A 121 -3.19 -6.38 -5.13
N LEU A 122 -2.88 -7.35 -4.26
CA LEU A 122 -1.80 -8.31 -4.49
C LEU A 122 -2.07 -9.18 -5.72
N SER A 123 -3.32 -9.59 -5.93
CA SER A 123 -3.71 -10.32 -7.15
C SER A 123 -3.50 -9.49 -8.41
N GLY A 124 -3.85 -8.20 -8.38
CA GLY A 124 -3.60 -7.26 -9.47
C GLY A 124 -2.10 -7.08 -9.76
N VAL A 125 -1.26 -7.07 -8.72
CA VAL A 125 0.20 -7.03 -8.87
C VAL A 125 0.73 -8.31 -9.50
N GLU A 126 0.36 -9.51 -9.00
CA GLU A 126 0.86 -10.79 -9.55
C GLU A 126 0.43 -11.00 -11.01
N MET A 127 -0.81 -10.64 -11.36
CA MET A 127 -1.25 -10.61 -12.77
C MET A 127 -0.46 -9.60 -13.59
N GLY A 128 -0.21 -8.40 -13.04
CA GLY A 128 0.59 -7.37 -13.69
C GLY A 128 2.02 -7.80 -13.98
N LEU A 129 2.69 -8.42 -13.01
CA LEU A 129 4.04 -8.97 -13.14
C LEU A 129 4.09 -9.99 -14.29
N SER A 130 3.09 -10.87 -14.37
CA SER A 130 2.95 -11.83 -15.47
C SER A 130 2.76 -11.16 -16.84
N LEU A 131 1.87 -10.17 -16.94
CA LEU A 131 1.61 -9.46 -18.20
C LEU A 131 2.80 -8.62 -18.67
N ALA A 132 3.55 -8.05 -17.74
CA ALA A 132 4.74 -7.25 -18.02
C ALA A 132 6.00 -8.10 -18.30
N GLY A 133 5.90 -9.44 -18.20
CA GLY A 133 7.03 -10.35 -18.38
C GLY A 133 8.11 -10.18 -17.32
N VAL A 134 7.76 -9.69 -16.13
CA VAL A 134 8.68 -9.53 -15.00
C VAL A 134 8.93 -10.92 -14.39
N PRO A 135 10.19 -11.36 -14.21
CA PRO A 135 10.47 -12.64 -13.57
C PRO A 135 10.02 -12.59 -12.11
N HIS A 136 9.16 -13.52 -11.73
CA HIS A 136 8.66 -13.67 -10.36
C HIS A 136 8.26 -15.12 -10.10
N THR A 137 8.25 -15.52 -8.83
CA THR A 137 7.68 -16.78 -8.38
C THR A 137 6.17 -16.61 -8.19
N LYS A 138 5.38 -17.65 -8.49
CA LYS A 138 3.94 -17.64 -8.24
C LYS A 138 3.62 -17.96 -6.79
N GLY A 139 2.49 -17.45 -6.30
CA GLY A 139 1.98 -17.81 -4.97
C GLY A 139 2.33 -16.81 -3.86
N GLY A 140 2.88 -15.64 -4.21
CA GLY A 140 3.01 -14.55 -3.24
C GLY A 140 1.66 -14.12 -2.67
N VAL A 141 0.60 -14.09 -3.49
CA VAL A 141 -0.77 -13.85 -3.01
C VAL A 141 -1.18 -14.89 -1.96
N ASN A 142 -0.91 -16.17 -2.19
CA ASN A 142 -1.28 -17.24 -1.25
C ASN A 142 -0.59 -17.06 0.10
N ALA A 143 0.70 -16.72 0.11
CA ALA A 143 1.43 -16.47 1.36
C ALA A 143 0.80 -15.34 2.19
N ALA A 144 0.32 -14.28 1.53
CA ALA A 144 -0.41 -13.21 2.21
C ALA A 144 -1.78 -13.66 2.73
N LEU A 145 -2.52 -14.43 1.94
CA LEU A 145 -3.85 -14.92 2.31
C LEU A 145 -3.79 -15.88 3.50
N GLU A 146 -2.81 -16.79 3.54
CA GLU A 146 -2.59 -17.70 4.67
C GLU A 146 -2.36 -16.89 5.96
N PHE A 147 -1.44 -15.92 5.92
CA PHE A 147 -1.18 -15.06 7.07
C PHE A 147 -2.40 -14.25 7.51
N LEU A 148 -3.14 -13.66 6.56
CA LEU A 148 -4.34 -12.87 6.88
C LEU A 148 -5.45 -13.74 7.48
N ALA A 149 -5.61 -14.98 7.03
CA ALA A 149 -6.57 -15.92 7.59
C ALA A 149 -6.19 -16.37 9.01
N ASP A 150 -4.89 -16.63 9.24
CA ASP A 150 -4.38 -17.07 10.55
C ASP A 150 -4.41 -15.96 11.61
N THR A 151 -4.49 -14.69 11.19
CA THR A 151 -4.44 -13.51 12.06
C THR A 151 -5.74 -12.68 12.05
N ALA A 152 -6.82 -13.26 11.52
CA ALA A 152 -8.16 -12.67 11.49
C ALA A 152 -8.81 -12.59 12.87
#